data_AF-A0A6L5E2F2-F1
#
_entry.id   AF-A0A6L5E2F2-F1
#
_cell.length_a   1.000
_cell.length_b   1.000
_cell.length_c   1.000
_cell.angle_alpha   90.00
_cell.angle_beta   90.00
_cell.angle_gamma   90.00
#
_symmetry.space_group_name_H-M   'P 1'
#
loop_
_entity.id
_entity.type
_entity.pdbx_description
1 polymer ?
#
loop_
_entity_poly.entity_id
_entity_poly.type
_entity_poly.pdbx_seq_one_letter_code
_entity_poly.pdbx_strand_id
1 'polypeptide(L)'
;MGNKNPWILGLIILCFFTYYAWNSFTLPTVFFGETIKKEAFVYETKFRMGKLGKGWKQTIRYFYFVDGERYAGKYSLKGNQKHQKVGNKISLTVSVLNPEKHKVRAFYKYERFYYKTDRKFYVPQSVGYKNLFLDKDVFQIENFSIQNDSISKIFGQVEHFNDTTIVLEPIVFYYRTKTHFSYKIINKIDSKKYLQNSKYFYRDGMSVLTNGIEEYWN
;
A
#
# COMPACT_ATOMS: atom_id res chain seq x y z
N MET A 1 -26.04 32.61 -38.20
CA MET A 1 -24.76 31.88 -38.05
C MET A 1 -23.65 32.90 -38.00
N GLY A 2 -23.01 33.09 -36.83
CA GLY A 2 -22.05 34.18 -36.62
C GLY A 2 -20.75 33.97 -37.38
N ASN A 3 -20.30 35.00 -38.11
CA ASN A 3 -19.00 35.07 -38.79
C ASN A 3 -17.88 34.89 -37.76
N LYS A 4 -17.32 33.68 -37.67
CA LYS A 4 -16.11 33.44 -36.87
C LYS A 4 -14.95 34.12 -37.59
N ASN A 5 -14.52 35.27 -37.07
CA ASN A 5 -13.46 36.06 -37.65
C ASN A 5 -12.13 35.27 -37.58
N PRO A 6 -11.55 34.84 -38.72
CA PRO A 6 -10.36 33.98 -38.76
C PRO A 6 -9.14 34.64 -38.10
N TRP A 7 -9.12 35.96 -38.03
CA TRP A 7 -8.08 36.74 -37.36
C TRP A 7 -8.02 36.48 -35.85
N ILE A 8 -9.14 36.15 -35.21
CA ILE A 8 -9.19 35.85 -33.77
C ILE A 8 -8.47 34.53 -33.49
N LEU A 9 -8.64 33.52 -34.35
CA LEU A 9 -7.90 32.26 -34.23
C LEU A 9 -6.39 32.46 -34.42
N GLY A 10 -6.00 33.32 -35.37
CA GLY A 10 -4.60 33.69 -35.58
C GLY A 10 -3.98 34.34 -34.34
N LEU A 11 -4.69 35.28 -33.72
CA LEU A 11 -4.24 35.93 -32.47
C LEU A 11 -4.13 34.94 -31.30
N ILE A 12 -5.08 34.03 -31.13
CA ILE A 12 -5.04 33.01 -30.08
C ILE A 12 -3.83 32.07 -30.25
N ILE A 13 -3.57 31.62 -31.48
CA ILE A 13 -2.42 30.76 -31.80
C ILE A 13 -1.11 31.52 -31.55
N LEU A 14 -1.01 32.78 -31.99
CA LEU A 14 0.16 33.61 -31.79
C LEU A 14 0.47 33.81 -30.30
N CYS A 15 -0.55 34.14 -29.49
CA CYS A 15 -0.43 34.25 -28.03
C CYS A 15 0.02 32.94 -27.37
N PHE A 16 -0.52 31.81 -27.82
CA PHE A 16 -0.13 30.49 -27.30
C PHE A 16 1.33 30.17 -27.63
N PHE A 17 1.77 30.40 -28.87
CA PHE A 17 3.16 30.17 -29.30
C PHE A 17 4.15 31.12 -28.64
N THR A 18 3.81 32.40 -28.46
CA THR A 18 4.67 33.36 -27.76
C THR A 18 4.82 32.98 -26.29
N TYR A 19 3.73 32.60 -25.61
CA TYR A 19 3.79 32.07 -24.25
C TYR A 19 4.62 30.78 -24.15
N TYR A 20 4.48 29.88 -25.13
CA TYR A 20 5.24 28.63 -25.17
C TYR A 20 6.74 28.85 -25.44
N ALA A 21 7.08 29.77 -26.34
CA ALA A 21 8.46 30.16 -26.63
C ALA A 21 9.11 30.90 -25.44
N TRP A 22 8.34 31.72 -24.72
CA TRP A 22 8.78 32.39 -23.49
C TRP A 22 9.16 31.38 -22.39
N ASN A 23 8.48 30.23 -22.34
CA ASN A 23 8.83 29.11 -21.46
C ASN A 23 9.83 28.13 -22.10
N SER A 24 10.65 28.58 -23.05
CA SER A 24 11.66 27.75 -23.73
C SER A 24 11.10 26.47 -24.36
N PHE A 25 9.87 26.51 -24.88
CA PHE A 25 9.15 25.34 -25.41
C PHE A 25 8.98 24.20 -24.40
N THR A 26 9.09 24.49 -23.11
CA THR A 26 8.72 23.57 -22.06
C THR A 26 7.25 23.78 -21.71
N LEU A 27 6.48 22.68 -21.68
CA LEU A 27 5.12 22.74 -21.17
C LEU A 27 5.15 23.29 -19.73
N PRO A 28 4.30 24.26 -19.38
CA PRO A 28 4.29 24.84 -18.04
C PRO A 28 4.09 23.73 -17.01
N THR A 29 5.16 23.40 -16.29
CA THR A 29 5.19 22.37 -15.24
C THR A 29 4.27 22.73 -14.07
N VAL A 30 3.84 24.00 -13.98
CA VAL A 30 2.85 24.51 -13.03
C VAL A 30 1.54 23.70 -13.05
N PHE A 31 1.12 23.19 -14.22
CA PHE A 31 -0.06 22.32 -14.31
C PHE A 31 0.21 20.85 -13.96
N PHE A 32 1.48 20.42 -14.01
CA PHE A 32 1.86 19.01 -13.85
C PHE A 32 2.40 18.66 -12.47
N GLY A 33 2.64 19.65 -11.61
CA GLY A 33 3.08 19.46 -10.23
C GLY A 33 4.44 18.77 -10.13
N GLU A 34 5.17 19.03 -9.05
CA GLU A 34 6.39 18.27 -8.80
C GLU A 34 6.04 16.79 -8.55
N THR A 35 6.87 15.90 -9.08
CA THR A 35 6.75 14.46 -8.82
C THR A 35 8.02 13.95 -8.18
N ILE A 36 7.84 13.09 -7.17
CA ILE A 36 8.94 12.49 -6.42
C ILE A 36 8.93 10.97 -6.60
N LYS A 37 10.12 10.38 -6.51
CA LYS A 37 10.26 8.92 -6.47
C LYS A 37 10.05 8.45 -5.04
N LYS A 38 9.22 7.42 -4.87
CA LYS A 38 8.97 6.79 -3.57
C LYS A 38 8.99 5.28 -3.70
N GLU A 39 9.35 4.61 -2.61
CA GLU A 39 9.21 3.17 -2.50
C GLU A 39 7.85 2.83 -1.89
N ALA A 40 7.30 1.71 -2.31
CA ALA A 40 6.07 1.16 -1.76
C ALA A 40 6.22 -0.33 -1.51
N PHE A 41 5.48 -0.83 -0.53
CA PHE A 41 5.52 -2.21 -0.09
C PHE A 41 4.23 -2.91 -0.47
N VAL A 42 4.33 -4.04 -1.18
CA VAL A 42 3.18 -4.86 -1.54
C VAL A 42 2.68 -5.60 -0.31
N TYR A 43 1.42 -5.39 0.08
CA TYR A 43 0.84 -6.03 1.27
C TYR A 43 -0.27 -7.04 0.94
N GLU A 44 -0.84 -6.99 -0.27
CA GLU A 44 -1.86 -7.96 -0.70
C GLU A 44 -1.66 -8.26 -2.18
N THR A 45 -1.79 -9.53 -2.56
CA THR A 45 -1.81 -9.93 -3.96
C THR A 45 -3.01 -10.83 -4.26
N LYS A 46 -3.62 -10.64 -5.43
CA LYS A 46 -4.74 -11.45 -5.92
C LYS A 46 -4.44 -11.92 -7.32
N PHE A 47 -4.20 -13.21 -7.45
CA PHE A 47 -3.98 -13.86 -8.74
C PHE A 47 -5.31 -14.31 -9.35
N ARG A 48 -5.47 -14.12 -10.66
CA ARG A 48 -6.59 -14.64 -11.44
C ARG A 48 -6.07 -15.13 -12.79
N MET A 49 -6.50 -16.32 -13.18
CA MET A 49 -6.34 -16.77 -14.58
C MET A 49 -7.29 -15.96 -15.47
N GLY A 50 -6.79 -15.54 -16.63
CA GLY A 50 -7.61 -14.93 -17.67
C GLY A 50 -8.53 -15.99 -18.28
N LYS A 51 -9.75 -15.58 -18.66
CA LYS A 51 -10.64 -16.43 -19.45
C LYS A 51 -10.07 -16.57 -20.88
N LEU A 52 -10.21 -17.75 -21.48
CA LEU A 52 -9.93 -18.02 -22.90
C LEU A 52 -8.50 -17.66 -23.35
N GLY A 53 -7.48 -18.19 -22.67
CA GLY A 53 -6.09 -18.05 -23.11
C GLY A 53 -5.49 -16.64 -22.99
N LYS A 54 -6.20 -15.68 -22.39
CA LYS A 54 -5.75 -14.28 -22.19
C LYS A 54 -4.67 -14.10 -21.10
N GLY A 55 -3.85 -15.13 -20.90
CA GLY A 55 -2.77 -15.16 -19.90
C GLY A 55 -3.29 -15.06 -18.47
N TRP A 56 -2.48 -14.48 -17.59
CA TRP A 56 -2.82 -14.26 -16.19
C TRP A 56 -2.90 -12.77 -15.86
N LYS A 57 -3.64 -12.46 -14.79
CA LYS A 57 -3.72 -11.12 -14.20
C LYS A 57 -3.46 -11.23 -12.71
N GLN A 58 -2.62 -10.34 -12.20
CA GLN A 58 -2.41 -10.22 -10.75
C GLN A 58 -2.70 -8.79 -10.32
N THR A 59 -3.60 -8.62 -9.36
CA THR A 59 -3.79 -7.33 -8.71
C THR A 59 -2.94 -7.29 -7.45
N ILE A 60 -2.07 -6.30 -7.34
CA ILE A 60 -1.35 -6.00 -6.10
C ILE A 60 -1.97 -4.79 -5.42
N ARG A 61 -1.91 -4.79 -4.09
CA ARG A 61 -2.11 -3.59 -3.28
C ARG A 61 -0.85 -3.31 -2.49
N TYR A 62 -0.56 -2.04 -2.32
CA TYR A 62 0.66 -1.56 -1.71
C TYR A 62 0.40 -0.31 -0.87
N PHE A 63 1.25 -0.06 0.11
CA PHE A 63 1.27 1.18 0.86
C PHE A 63 2.61 1.91 0.66
N TYR A 64 2.59 3.22 0.82
CA TYR A 64 3.75 4.10 0.68
C TYR A 64 3.59 5.34 1.55
N PHE A 65 4.69 6.08 1.71
CA PHE A 65 4.76 7.24 2.57
C PHE A 65 5.22 8.47 1.79
N VAL A 66 4.55 9.59 2.01
CA VAL A 66 4.94 10.91 1.51
C VAL A 66 4.88 11.87 2.69
N ASP A 67 6.02 12.46 3.03
CA ASP A 67 6.16 13.46 4.09
C ASP A 67 5.54 13.02 5.44
N GLY A 68 5.71 11.74 5.79
CA GLY A 68 5.19 11.14 7.01
C GLY A 68 3.72 10.67 6.94
N GLU A 69 3.00 11.09 5.90
CA GLU A 69 1.63 10.66 5.63
C GLU A 69 1.58 9.32 4.90
N ARG A 70 0.56 8.54 5.21
CA ARG A 70 0.39 7.17 4.77
C ARG A 70 -0.60 7.10 3.62
N TYR A 71 -0.24 6.35 2.58
CA TYR A 71 -1.08 6.18 1.40
C TYR A 71 -1.13 4.72 1.00
N ALA A 72 -2.19 4.36 0.29
CA ALA A 72 -2.36 3.03 -0.28
C ALA A 72 -2.80 3.10 -1.74
N GLY A 73 -2.31 2.16 -2.53
CA GLY A 73 -2.57 2.07 -3.96
C GLY A 73 -2.87 0.65 -4.39
N LYS A 74 -3.33 0.53 -5.63
CA LYS A 74 -3.55 -0.77 -6.30
C LYS A 74 -2.98 -0.73 -7.70
N TYR A 75 -2.43 -1.84 -8.17
CA TYR A 75 -1.93 -1.96 -9.53
C TYR A 75 -2.25 -3.35 -10.08
N SER A 76 -2.56 -3.43 -11.37
CA SER A 76 -2.86 -4.68 -12.06
C SER A 76 -1.71 -5.05 -13.00
N LEU A 77 -1.05 -6.15 -12.69
CA LEU A 77 -0.04 -6.78 -13.54
C LEU A 77 -0.70 -7.59 -14.64
N LYS A 78 -0.04 -7.64 -15.80
CA LYS A 78 -0.43 -8.44 -16.98
C LYS A 78 0.72 -9.35 -17.40
N GLY A 79 0.41 -10.39 -18.18
CA GLY A 79 1.24 -11.58 -18.45
C GLY A 79 2.75 -11.41 -18.69
N ASN A 80 3.21 -10.28 -19.23
CA ASN A 80 4.63 -10.05 -19.52
C ASN A 80 5.43 -9.55 -18.29
N GLN A 81 4.75 -9.11 -17.24
CA GLN A 81 5.38 -8.61 -16.01
C GLN A 81 5.64 -9.76 -15.05
N LYS A 82 6.68 -9.70 -14.22
CA LYS A 82 6.92 -10.75 -13.22
C LYS A 82 5.85 -10.74 -12.14
N HIS A 83 5.45 -11.91 -11.67
CA HIS A 83 4.60 -12.05 -10.50
C HIS A 83 5.21 -11.32 -9.30
N GLN A 84 4.37 -10.63 -8.56
CA GLN A 84 4.73 -9.96 -7.34
C GLN A 84 4.28 -10.78 -6.14
N LYS A 85 4.98 -10.68 -5.02
CA LYS A 85 4.60 -11.30 -3.75
C LYS A 85 4.38 -10.21 -2.70
N VAL A 86 3.75 -10.59 -1.59
CA VAL A 86 3.74 -9.73 -0.39
C VAL A 86 5.20 -9.48 0.03
N GLY A 87 5.44 -8.31 0.64
CA GLY A 87 6.79 -7.85 1.02
C GLY A 87 7.66 -7.40 -0.16
N ASN A 88 7.24 -7.53 -1.42
CA ASN A 88 7.98 -6.95 -2.53
C ASN A 88 7.95 -5.42 -2.48
N LYS A 89 9.10 -4.80 -2.73
CA LYS A 89 9.20 -3.35 -2.95
C LYS A 89 8.87 -3.01 -4.40
N ILE A 90 8.21 -1.88 -4.60
CA ILE A 90 7.96 -1.28 -5.92
C ILE A 90 8.37 0.19 -5.92
N SER A 91 8.84 0.67 -7.07
CA SER A 91 9.18 2.07 -7.27
C SER A 91 7.99 2.82 -7.84
N LEU A 92 7.58 3.89 -7.16
CA LEU A 92 6.50 4.78 -7.54
C LEU A 92 7.04 6.14 -7.98
N THR A 93 6.28 6.80 -8.84
CA THR A 93 6.31 8.25 -9.00
C THR A 93 5.01 8.82 -8.50
N VAL A 94 5.13 9.77 -7.59
CA VAL A 94 4.01 10.33 -6.83
C VAL A 94 3.99 11.82 -7.05
N SER A 95 2.82 12.42 -7.26
CA SER A 95 2.67 13.88 -7.29
C SER A 95 2.76 14.43 -5.87
N VAL A 96 3.60 15.44 -5.65
CA VAL A 96 3.77 16.07 -4.32
C VAL A 96 2.47 16.72 -3.86
N LEU A 97 1.79 17.44 -4.77
CA LEU A 97 0.54 18.15 -4.47
C LEU A 97 -0.67 17.22 -4.29
N ASN A 98 -0.63 16.03 -4.88
CA ASN A 98 -1.70 15.05 -4.75
C ASN A 98 -1.09 13.64 -4.70
N PRO A 99 -0.64 13.19 -3.52
CA PRO A 99 0.06 11.92 -3.39
C PRO A 99 -0.76 10.70 -3.82
N GLU A 100 -2.10 10.78 -3.77
CA GLU A 100 -2.96 9.72 -4.27
C GLU A 100 -2.80 9.50 -5.79
N LYS A 101 -2.38 10.53 -6.55
CA LYS A 101 -2.00 10.40 -7.95
C LYS A 101 -0.57 9.88 -8.06
N HIS A 102 -0.45 8.59 -8.35
CA HIS A 102 0.84 7.90 -8.49
C HIS A 102 0.87 6.95 -9.68
N LYS A 103 2.10 6.61 -10.10
CA LYS A 103 2.38 5.66 -11.18
C LYS A 103 3.47 4.69 -10.73
N VAL A 104 3.21 3.38 -10.90
CA VAL A 104 4.22 2.34 -10.72
C VAL A 104 5.23 2.42 -11.87
N ARG A 105 6.51 2.66 -11.56
CA ARG A 105 7.60 2.70 -12.55
C ARG A 105 8.28 1.36 -12.73
N ALA A 106 8.62 0.72 -11.62
CA ALA A 106 9.42 -0.50 -11.64
C ALA A 106 9.07 -1.42 -10.48
N PHE A 107 9.34 -2.70 -10.68
CA PHE A 107 9.30 -3.72 -9.65
C PHE A 107 10.75 -4.08 -9.34
N TYR A 108 11.14 -4.00 -8.07
CA TYR A 108 12.49 -4.39 -7.70
C TYR A 108 12.66 -5.89 -7.87
N LYS A 109 13.71 -6.30 -8.59
CA LYS A 109 14.06 -7.70 -8.82
C LYS A 109 14.64 -8.22 -7.51
N TYR A 110 13.83 -8.94 -6.74
CA TYR A 110 14.28 -9.45 -5.45
C TYR A 110 15.37 -10.51 -5.65
N GLU A 111 16.52 -10.32 -4.99
CA GLU A 111 17.61 -11.29 -4.94
C GLU A 111 17.17 -12.50 -4.12
N ARG A 112 17.60 -13.71 -4.51
CA ARG A 112 17.17 -14.99 -3.92
C ARG A 112 17.66 -15.21 -2.48
N PHE A 113 18.36 -14.25 -1.89
CA PHE A 113 19.11 -14.40 -0.65
C PHE A 113 18.69 -13.38 0.40
N TYR A 114 17.50 -13.56 0.96
CA TYR A 114 17.18 -13.03 2.28
C TYR A 114 16.30 -14.08 2.98
N TYR A 115 16.59 -14.28 4.26
CA TYR A 115 16.07 -15.34 5.10
C TYR A 115 14.58 -15.59 4.89
N LYS A 116 14.23 -16.87 4.79
CA LYS A 116 12.87 -17.40 4.71
C LYS A 116 12.12 -17.04 6.01
N THR A 117 11.65 -15.80 6.12
CA THR A 117 10.94 -15.27 7.28
C THR A 117 9.43 -15.22 7.07
N ASP A 118 8.89 -16.07 6.18
CA ASP A 118 7.46 -16.35 6.13
C ASP A 118 7.07 -17.02 7.45
N ARG A 119 6.67 -16.20 8.44
CA ARG A 119 6.23 -16.69 9.75
C ARG A 119 4.72 -16.55 9.84
N LYS A 120 4.07 -17.68 10.11
CA LYS A 120 2.63 -17.74 10.35
C LYS A 120 2.36 -18.17 11.78
N PHE A 121 1.57 -17.36 12.47
CA PHE A 121 1.06 -17.64 13.81
C PHE A 121 -0.45 -17.77 13.72
N TYR A 122 -0.99 -18.80 14.35
CA TYR A 122 -2.42 -19.13 14.37
C TYR A 122 -2.86 -19.27 15.82
N VAL A 123 -3.94 -18.59 16.18
CA VAL A 123 -4.54 -18.64 17.52
C VAL A 123 -6.02 -18.98 17.35
N PRO A 124 -6.48 -20.17 17.76
CA PRO A 124 -7.90 -20.49 17.78
C PRO A 124 -8.62 -19.66 18.85
N GLN A 125 -9.88 -19.34 18.61
CA GLN A 125 -10.77 -18.65 19.56
C GLN A 125 -12.07 -19.45 19.69
N SER A 126 -12.82 -19.24 20.78
CA SER A 126 -14.10 -19.94 21.02
C SER A 126 -15.09 -19.83 19.86
N VAL A 127 -15.09 -18.71 19.14
CA VAL A 127 -16.01 -18.43 18.02
C VAL A 127 -15.26 -17.93 16.78
N GLY A 128 -14.06 -18.44 16.49
CA GLY A 128 -13.29 -18.04 15.32
C GLY A 128 -11.80 -18.29 15.42
N TYR A 129 -11.01 -17.43 14.79
CA TYR A 129 -9.56 -17.51 14.86
C TYR A 129 -8.89 -16.16 14.62
N LYS A 130 -7.60 -16.11 14.96
CA LYS A 130 -6.72 -14.99 14.70
C LYS A 130 -5.40 -15.48 14.10
N ASN A 131 -5.00 -14.86 13.00
CA ASN A 131 -3.75 -15.16 12.29
C ASN A 131 -2.84 -13.94 12.26
N LEU A 132 -1.54 -14.15 12.42
CA LEU A 132 -0.49 -13.20 12.07
C LEU A 132 0.39 -13.83 11.00
N PHE A 133 0.57 -13.09 9.92
CA PHE A 133 1.52 -13.40 8.86
C PHE A 133 2.58 -12.31 8.87
N LEU A 134 3.85 -12.72 8.93
CA LEU A 134 5.01 -11.87 8.71
C LEU A 134 5.65 -12.32 7.40
N ASP A 135 5.87 -11.38 6.49
CA ASP A 135 6.58 -11.59 5.23
C ASP A 135 7.47 -10.36 5.01
N LYS A 136 8.76 -10.52 5.33
CA LYS A 136 9.77 -9.45 5.29
C LYS A 136 9.34 -8.25 6.13
N ASP A 137 9.36 -7.06 5.53
CA ASP A 137 9.02 -5.77 6.15
C ASP A 137 7.50 -5.54 6.23
N VAL A 138 6.66 -6.55 5.98
CA VAL A 138 5.21 -6.42 5.97
C VAL A 138 4.56 -7.47 6.87
N PHE A 139 3.54 -7.05 7.62
CA PHE A 139 2.69 -7.98 8.37
C PHE A 139 1.23 -7.91 7.94
N GLN A 140 0.52 -8.99 8.21
CA GLN A 140 -0.94 -9.07 8.14
C GLN A 140 -1.47 -9.75 9.41
N ILE A 141 -2.35 -9.07 10.13
CA ILE A 141 -3.20 -9.68 11.15
C ILE A 141 -4.58 -9.92 10.53
N GLU A 142 -5.14 -11.10 10.72
CA GLU A 142 -6.49 -11.45 10.28
C GLU A 142 -7.27 -12.00 11.46
N ASN A 143 -8.43 -11.41 11.77
CA ASN A 143 -9.35 -11.94 12.78
C ASN A 143 -10.66 -12.33 12.09
N PHE A 144 -11.06 -13.58 12.27
CA PHE A 144 -12.32 -14.11 11.78
C PHE A 144 -13.22 -14.46 12.96
N SER A 145 -14.50 -14.07 12.88
CA SER A 145 -15.53 -14.37 13.87
C SER A 145 -16.72 -15.05 13.21
N ILE A 146 -17.06 -16.25 13.67
CA ILE A 146 -18.22 -17.02 13.23
C ILE A 146 -19.51 -16.34 13.69
N GLN A 147 -19.57 -15.93 14.96
CA GLN A 147 -20.75 -15.30 15.57
C GLN A 147 -21.21 -14.06 14.80
N ASN A 148 -20.26 -13.22 14.39
CA ASN A 148 -20.53 -11.99 13.65
C ASN A 148 -20.47 -12.17 12.13
N ASP A 149 -20.16 -13.38 11.65
CA ASP A 149 -19.83 -13.69 10.25
C ASP A 149 -18.97 -12.59 9.60
N SER A 150 -17.85 -12.31 10.26
CA SER A 150 -17.01 -11.14 9.98
C SER A 150 -15.54 -11.52 9.86
N ILE A 151 -14.84 -10.76 9.03
CA ILE A 151 -13.40 -10.85 8.87
C ILE A 151 -12.80 -9.44 8.88
N SER A 152 -11.86 -9.24 9.80
CA SER A 152 -11.03 -8.03 9.87
C SER A 152 -9.60 -8.37 9.45
N LYS A 153 -8.95 -7.46 8.73
CA LYS A 153 -7.52 -7.56 8.41
C LYS A 153 -6.83 -6.25 8.70
N ILE A 154 -5.66 -6.32 9.33
CA ILE A 154 -4.76 -5.20 9.52
C ILE A 154 -3.49 -5.52 8.75
N PHE A 155 -3.04 -4.59 7.91
CA PHE A 155 -1.76 -4.66 7.22
C PHE A 155 -0.88 -3.52 7.68
N GLY A 156 0.42 -3.74 7.70
CA GLY A 156 1.36 -2.73 8.11
C GLY A 156 2.81 -3.10 7.84
N GLN A 157 3.70 -2.24 8.30
CA GLN A 157 5.13 -2.43 8.18
C GLN A 157 5.69 -3.11 9.44
N VAL A 158 6.73 -3.90 9.26
CA VAL A 158 7.57 -4.40 10.34
C VAL A 158 8.80 -3.50 10.44
N GLU A 159 9.01 -2.88 11.59
CA GLU A 159 10.22 -2.14 11.90
C GLU A 159 11.10 -2.97 12.85
N HIS A 160 12.35 -3.18 12.46
CA HIS A 160 13.32 -3.87 13.31
C HIS A 160 13.99 -2.83 14.22
N PHE A 161 13.71 -2.91 15.52
CA PHE A 161 14.36 -2.04 16.50
C PHE A 161 15.72 -2.61 16.92
N ASN A 162 15.79 -3.94 17.09
CA ASN A 162 17.00 -4.70 17.33
C ASN A 162 16.79 -6.16 16.86
N ASP A 163 17.78 -7.04 17.09
CA ASP A 163 17.75 -8.43 16.63
C ASP A 163 16.60 -9.28 17.21
N THR A 164 16.03 -8.86 18.34
CA THR A 164 15.00 -9.61 19.07
C THR A 164 13.62 -8.93 19.07
N THR A 165 13.57 -7.64 18.77
CA THR A 165 12.39 -6.80 18.93
C THR A 165 11.96 -6.27 17.56
N ILE A 166 10.77 -6.70 17.16
CA ILE A 166 10.07 -6.17 16.00
C ILE A 166 8.89 -5.30 16.47
N VAL A 167 8.74 -4.15 15.83
CA VAL A 167 7.60 -3.25 16.02
C VAL A 167 6.68 -3.42 14.81
N LEU A 168 5.41 -3.71 15.07
CA LEU A 168 4.39 -3.77 14.02
C LEU A 168 3.75 -2.39 13.92
N GLU A 169 3.83 -1.75 12.75
CA GLU A 169 3.21 -0.45 12.50
C GLU A 169 1.97 -0.60 11.57
N PRO A 170 0.74 -0.57 12.10
CA PRO A 170 -0.48 -0.66 11.29
C PRO A 170 -0.64 0.51 10.33
N ILE A 171 -0.97 0.20 9.08
CA ILE A 171 -1.16 1.18 8.00
C ILE A 171 -2.54 1.04 7.36
N VAL A 172 -3.02 -0.17 7.13
CA VAL A 172 -4.30 -0.39 6.45
C VAL A 172 -5.20 -1.28 7.30
N PHE A 173 -6.45 -0.85 7.50
CA PHE A 173 -7.50 -1.65 8.09
C PHE A 173 -8.56 -2.01 7.05
N TYR A 174 -8.95 -3.27 7.08
CA TYR A 174 -10.03 -3.85 6.30
C TYR A 174 -11.01 -4.51 7.25
N TYR A 175 -12.30 -4.30 7.04
CA TYR A 175 -13.36 -5.01 7.74
C TYR A 175 -14.46 -5.39 6.78
N ARG A 176 -14.96 -6.62 6.90
CA ARG A 176 -16.04 -7.12 6.08
C ARG A 176 -16.95 -8.03 6.89
N THR A 177 -18.25 -7.87 6.67
CA THR A 177 -19.31 -8.82 7.02
C THR A 177 -20.06 -9.21 5.74
N LYS A 178 -21.17 -9.94 5.88
CA LYS A 178 -22.11 -10.17 4.76
C LYS A 178 -22.67 -8.87 4.16
N THR A 179 -22.98 -7.89 4.99
CA THR A 179 -23.72 -6.68 4.61
C THR A 179 -22.88 -5.41 4.59
N HIS A 180 -21.69 -5.44 5.20
CA HIS A 180 -20.87 -4.27 5.39
C HIS A 180 -19.42 -4.48 4.93
N PHE A 181 -18.85 -3.43 4.36
CA PHE A 181 -17.46 -3.38 3.94
C PHE A 181 -16.86 -2.03 4.35
N SER A 182 -15.70 -2.06 4.99
CA SER A 182 -14.94 -0.88 5.39
C SER A 182 -13.46 -1.06 5.05
N TYR A 183 -12.86 0.04 4.59
CA TYR A 183 -11.45 0.15 4.26
C TYR A 183 -10.95 1.50 4.76
N LYS A 184 -9.92 1.51 5.62
CA LYS A 184 -9.38 2.73 6.23
C LYS A 184 -7.86 2.71 6.24
N ILE A 185 -7.23 3.84 5.89
CA ILE A 185 -5.81 4.08 6.16
C ILE A 185 -5.71 4.53 7.63
N ILE A 186 -4.85 3.86 8.39
CA ILE A 186 -4.63 4.12 9.80
C ILE A 186 -3.60 5.24 9.89
N ASN A 187 -3.97 6.37 10.47
CA ASN A 187 -3.03 7.45 10.76
C ASN A 187 -2.11 7.06 11.91
N LYS A 188 -0.95 7.73 12.02
CA LYS A 188 0.07 7.39 13.04
C LYS A 188 -0.47 7.41 14.47
N ILE A 189 -1.33 8.36 14.80
CA ILE A 189 -1.96 8.51 16.11
C ILE A 189 -2.87 7.32 16.45
N ASP A 190 -3.63 6.83 15.48
CA ASP A 190 -4.60 5.75 15.66
C ASP A 190 -3.95 4.36 15.76
N SER A 191 -2.69 4.22 15.33
CA SER A 191 -1.98 2.93 15.22
C SER A 191 -2.03 2.09 16.51
N LYS A 192 -1.86 2.72 17.68
CA LYS A 192 -1.88 2.05 18.99
C LYS A 192 -3.21 1.37 19.29
N LYS A 193 -4.34 1.97 18.90
CA LYS A 193 -5.68 1.42 19.13
C LYS A 193 -5.90 0.11 18.38
N TYR A 194 -5.32 -0.03 17.18
CA TYR A 194 -5.45 -1.24 16.36
C TYR A 194 -4.60 -2.41 16.88
N LEU A 195 -3.52 -2.14 17.61
CA LEU A 195 -2.63 -3.16 18.19
C LEU A 195 -3.05 -3.61 19.60
N GLN A 196 -3.69 -2.75 20.39
CA GLN A 196 -4.17 -3.13 21.73
C GLN A 196 -5.14 -4.31 21.67
N ASN A 197 -5.90 -4.43 20.58
CA ASN A 197 -6.80 -5.56 20.34
C ASN A 197 -6.09 -6.80 19.76
N SER A 198 -4.79 -6.71 19.46
CA SER A 198 -4.01 -7.79 18.86
C SER A 198 -3.01 -8.47 19.80
N LYS A 199 -3.13 -8.28 21.12
CA LYS A 199 -2.37 -9.05 22.12
C LYS A 199 -2.52 -10.56 21.86
N TYR A 200 -1.46 -11.33 22.12
CA TYR A 200 -1.35 -12.80 22.00
C TYR A 200 -1.06 -13.35 20.58
N PHE A 201 0.24 -13.44 20.27
CA PHE A 201 0.81 -14.42 19.34
C PHE A 201 2.05 -15.04 20.01
N TYR A 202 1.99 -16.33 20.35
CA TYR A 202 3.08 -17.06 20.99
C TYR A 202 3.41 -18.31 20.18
N ARG A 203 4.69 -18.51 19.86
CA ARG A 203 5.20 -19.76 19.28
C ARG A 203 6.71 -19.88 19.57
N ASP A 204 7.16 -21.05 20.02
CA ASP A 204 8.58 -21.44 20.14
C ASP A 204 9.46 -20.41 20.91
N GLY A 205 8.98 -19.90 22.05
CA GLY A 205 9.73 -18.95 22.89
C GLY A 205 9.85 -17.52 22.33
N MET A 206 9.34 -17.24 21.13
CA MET A 206 9.23 -15.89 20.59
C MET A 206 7.83 -15.33 20.87
N SER A 207 7.75 -14.37 21.79
CA SER A 207 6.59 -13.48 21.90
C SER A 207 6.72 -12.39 20.85
N VAL A 208 5.77 -12.30 19.90
CA VAL A 208 5.64 -11.08 19.10
C VAL A 208 4.95 -10.05 20.00
N LEU A 209 5.77 -9.27 20.70
CA LEU A 209 5.29 -8.13 21.46
C LEU A 209 4.77 -7.08 20.47
N THR A 210 3.46 -7.01 20.33
CA THR A 210 2.79 -5.85 19.75
C THR A 210 2.85 -4.72 20.77
N ASN A 211 4.06 -4.20 21.04
CA ASN A 211 4.26 -3.28 22.16
C ASN A 211 3.54 -1.96 21.90
N GLY A 212 2.54 -1.72 22.74
CA GLY A 212 2.58 -0.57 23.61
C GLY A 212 2.17 -1.06 24.99
N ILE A 213 3.15 -1.43 25.80
CA ILE A 213 3.25 -1.41 27.27
C ILE A 213 4.34 -2.44 27.63
N GLU A 214 5.57 -1.96 27.83
CA GLU A 214 6.40 -2.53 28.90
C GLU A 214 5.69 -2.12 30.20
N GLU A 215 5.07 -3.07 30.90
CA GLU A 215 4.81 -2.87 32.33
C GLU A 215 6.17 -3.09 33.00
N TYR A 216 6.87 -2.00 33.29
CA TYR A 216 7.87 -2.00 34.36
C TYR A 216 7.11 -2.30 35.64
N TRP A 217 7.24 -3.53 36.15
CA TRP A 217 6.91 -3.83 37.52
C TRP A 217 8.05 -3.30 38.40
N ASN A 218 7.76 -2.26 39.18
CA ASN A 218 8.44 -2.04 40.45
C ASN A 218 7.80 -2.96 41.50
#